data_AF-A0A7C3D4H9-F1
#
_entry.id   AF-A0A7C3D4H9-F1
#
_cell.length_a   1.000
_cell.length_b   1.000
_cell.length_c   1.000
_cell.angle_alpha   90.00
_cell.angle_beta   90.00
_cell.angle_gamma   90.00
#
_symmetry.space_group_name_H-M   'P 1'
#
loop_
_entity.id
_entity.type
_entity.pdbx_description
1 polymer ?
#
loop_
_entity_poly.entity_id
_entity_poly.type
_entity_poly.pdbx_seq_one_letter_code
_entity_poly.pdbx_strand_id
1 'polypeptide(L)'
;MSSKVKIKLPRLTFWRAVLLVLWILGAYVAVIRYTKGLGAVTNLRDDFPWGLWIGFDVLCGVALAAGGFTIAALVYIFDIGKKYHSITRPTVLTAFLGYLLVVVALLFDLGRPWNIWHPLIMWNDHSVMFEVAWCVMLYTTVLALEFSPVVFEKFG
;
A
#
# COMPACT_ATOMS: atom_id res chain seq x y z
N MET A 1 21.40 1.48 -37.43
CA MET A 1 21.75 1.46 -36.00
C MET A 1 20.51 1.01 -35.22
N SER A 2 20.32 -0.28 -35.00
CA SER A 2 19.17 -0.82 -34.24
C SER A 2 19.67 -1.93 -33.32
N SER A 3 19.98 -1.58 -32.08
CA SER A 3 20.38 -2.55 -31.05
C SER A 3 19.13 -3.31 -30.60
N LYS A 4 18.99 -4.55 -31.07
CA LYS A 4 17.98 -5.48 -30.55
C LYS A 4 18.28 -5.74 -29.08
N VAL A 5 17.42 -5.23 -28.20
CA VAL A 5 17.39 -5.57 -26.77
C VAL A 5 17.16 -7.08 -26.67
N LYS A 6 18.22 -7.84 -26.39
CA LYS A 6 18.09 -9.28 -26.11
C LYS A 6 17.52 -9.44 -24.70
N ILE A 7 16.21 -9.58 -24.62
CA ILE A 7 15.52 -10.00 -23.39
C ILE A 7 15.95 -11.45 -23.11
N LYS A 8 16.90 -11.63 -22.18
CA LYS A 8 17.23 -12.96 -21.65
C LYS A 8 16.04 -13.45 -20.84
N LEU A 9 15.27 -14.37 -21.41
CA LEU A 9 14.22 -15.09 -20.69
C LEU A 9 14.85 -15.77 -19.45
N PRO A 10 14.38 -15.45 -18.22
CA PRO A 10 14.96 -16.01 -17.01
C PRO A 10 14.74 -17.52 -16.96
N ARG A 11 15.77 -18.29 -16.56
CA ARG A 11 15.63 -19.74 -16.34
C ARG A 11 14.50 -20.02 -15.35
N LEU A 12 13.58 -20.91 -15.73
CA LEU A 12 12.47 -21.37 -14.89
C LEU A 12 13.02 -22.29 -13.79
N THR A 13 13.35 -21.71 -12.65
CA THR A 13 13.65 -22.45 -11.42
C THR A 13 12.32 -22.86 -10.75
N PHE A 14 12.29 -23.97 -10.01
CA PHE A 14 11.11 -24.43 -9.25
C PHE A 14 10.41 -23.29 -8.49
N TRP A 15 11.17 -22.48 -7.75
CA TRP A 15 10.66 -21.32 -7.01
C TRP A 15 10.04 -20.23 -7.90
N ARG A 16 10.58 -20.02 -9.11
CA ARG A 16 10.00 -19.07 -10.07
C ARG A 16 8.69 -19.58 -10.64
N ALA A 17 8.57 -20.89 -10.88
CA ALA A 17 7.32 -21.49 -11.32
C ALA A 17 6.22 -21.37 -10.24
N VAL A 18 6.55 -21.65 -8.97
CA VAL A 18 5.62 -21.47 -7.84
C VAL A 18 5.16 -20.01 -7.73
N LEU A 19 6.09 -19.05 -7.78
CA LEU A 19 5.75 -17.62 -7.75
C LEU A 19 4.87 -17.21 -8.93
N LEU A 20 5.12 -17.74 -10.13
CA LEU A 20 4.35 -17.44 -11.33
C LEU A 20 2.93 -17.99 -11.23
N VAL A 21 2.76 -19.20 -10.70
CA VAL A 21 1.45 -19.79 -10.41
C VAL A 21 0.68 -18.95 -9.40
N LEU A 22 1.33 -18.55 -8.30
CA LEU A 22 0.71 -17.67 -7.29
C LEU A 22 0.31 -16.32 -7.91
N TRP A 23 1.13 -15.77 -8.79
CA TRP A 23 0.82 -14.54 -9.52
C TRP A 23 -0.40 -14.67 -10.41
N ILE A 24 -0.49 -15.76 -11.19
CA ILE A 24 -1.65 -16.04 -12.04
C ILE A 24 -2.91 -16.24 -11.20
N LEU A 25 -2.80 -16.96 -10.07
CA LEU A 25 -3.92 -17.18 -9.16
C LEU A 25 -4.40 -15.86 -8.53
N GLY A 26 -3.46 -15.02 -8.07
CA GLY A 26 -3.76 -13.70 -7.54
C GLY A 26 -4.41 -12.79 -8.58
N ALA A 27 -3.90 -12.78 -9.81
CA ALA A 27 -4.51 -12.04 -10.92
C ALA A 27 -5.91 -12.56 -11.27
N TYR A 28 -6.12 -13.88 -11.25
CA TYR A 28 -7.43 -14.49 -11.49
C TYR A 28 -8.45 -14.07 -10.41
N VAL A 29 -8.05 -14.12 -9.13
CA VAL A 29 -8.88 -13.66 -8.02
C VAL A 29 -9.17 -12.16 -8.14
N ALA A 30 -8.20 -11.34 -8.54
CA ALA A 30 -8.41 -9.92 -8.81
C ALA A 30 -9.45 -9.69 -9.93
N VAL A 31 -9.40 -10.45 -11.03
CA VAL A 31 -10.40 -10.33 -12.10
C VAL A 31 -11.79 -10.73 -11.61
N ILE A 32 -11.91 -11.78 -10.79
CA ILE A 32 -13.21 -12.15 -10.18
C ILE A 32 -13.69 -11.07 -9.21
N ARG A 33 -12.78 -10.46 -8.43
CA ARG A 33 -13.07 -9.35 -7.51
C ARG A 33 -13.71 -8.17 -8.25
N TYR A 34 -13.13 -7.76 -9.38
CA TYR A 34 -13.63 -6.64 -10.18
C TYR A 34 -14.91 -6.96 -10.98
N THR A 35 -15.17 -8.23 -11.32
CA THR A 35 -16.30 -8.62 -12.18
C THR A 35 -17.50 -9.17 -11.43
N LYS A 36 -17.31 -9.90 -10.33
CA LYS A 36 -18.37 -10.54 -9.55
C LYS A 36 -18.60 -9.90 -8.17
N GLY A 37 -17.86 -8.85 -7.83
CA GLY A 37 -18.04 -8.07 -6.61
C GLY A 37 -17.47 -8.70 -5.34
N LEU A 38 -17.79 -8.09 -4.19
CA LEU A 38 -17.44 -8.55 -2.82
C LEU A 38 -17.82 -10.00 -2.59
N GLY A 39 -19.12 -10.29 -2.59
CA GLY A 39 -19.65 -11.58 -2.11
C GLY A 39 -19.12 -12.82 -2.85
N ALA A 40 -18.60 -12.68 -4.07
CA ALA A 40 -18.04 -13.80 -4.84
C ALA A 40 -16.60 -14.17 -4.46
N VAL A 41 -15.84 -13.23 -3.87
CA VAL A 41 -14.42 -13.43 -3.53
C VAL A 41 -14.21 -13.51 -2.03
N THR A 42 -15.08 -12.85 -1.27
CA THR A 42 -14.98 -12.78 0.17
C THR A 42 -16.30 -13.28 0.75
N ASN A 43 -16.23 -14.32 1.59
CA ASN A 43 -17.39 -14.90 2.28
C ASN A 43 -17.90 -13.96 3.41
N LEU A 44 -18.11 -12.69 3.07
CA LEU A 44 -18.66 -11.68 3.96
C LEU A 44 -20.17 -11.86 4.01
N ARG A 45 -20.72 -11.91 5.22
CA ARG A 45 -22.15 -11.84 5.50
C ARG A 45 -22.50 -10.41 5.89
N ASP A 46 -23.76 -10.00 5.71
CA ASP A 46 -24.23 -8.66 6.10
C ASP A 46 -24.00 -8.36 7.59
N ASP A 47 -23.90 -9.39 8.44
CA ASP A 47 -23.56 -9.28 9.86
C ASP A 47 -22.10 -8.87 10.12
N PHE A 48 -21.18 -9.17 9.21
CA PHE A 48 -19.74 -8.89 9.32
C PHE A 48 -19.18 -8.33 8.00
N PRO A 49 -19.50 -7.07 7.68
CA PRO A 49 -19.15 -6.42 6.41
C PRO A 49 -17.67 -6.08 6.26
N TRP A 50 -16.84 -6.28 7.29
CA TRP A 50 -15.37 -6.24 7.20
C TRP A 50 -14.74 -7.63 7.06
N GLY A 51 -15.36 -8.61 7.71
CA GLY A 51 -14.79 -9.95 7.89
C GLY A 51 -13.36 -9.92 8.48
N LEU A 52 -12.68 -11.06 8.33
CA LEU A 52 -11.25 -11.18 8.63
C LEU A 52 -10.37 -10.41 7.62
N TRP A 53 -10.92 -10.10 6.45
CA TRP A 53 -10.20 -9.55 5.32
C TRP A 53 -9.68 -8.14 5.59
N ILE A 54 -10.59 -7.20 5.93
CA ILE A 54 -10.21 -5.80 6.23
C ILE A 54 -9.45 -5.73 7.56
N GLY A 55 -9.84 -6.53 8.56
CA GLY A 55 -9.14 -6.57 9.85
C GLY A 55 -7.68 -7.02 9.73
N PHE A 56 -7.41 -8.02 8.88
CA PHE A 56 -6.04 -8.48 8.62
C PHE A 56 -5.22 -7.44 7.86
N ASP A 57 -5.78 -6.77 6.87
CA ASP A 57 -5.09 -5.70 6.15
C ASP A 57 -4.73 -4.54 7.09
N VAL A 58 -5.66 -4.10 7.94
CA VAL A 58 -5.40 -3.04 8.92
C VAL A 58 -4.36 -3.50 9.94
N LEU A 59 -4.48 -4.71 10.51
CA LEU A 59 -3.55 -5.19 11.52
C LEU A 59 -2.14 -5.45 10.97
N CYS A 60 -1.99 -5.93 9.74
CA CYS A 60 -0.69 -6.27 9.18
C CYS A 60 -0.09 -5.11 8.37
N GLY A 61 -0.87 -4.49 7.50
CA GLY A 61 -0.43 -3.39 6.64
C GLY A 61 -0.20 -2.10 7.42
N VAL A 62 -1.19 -1.66 8.21
CA VAL A 62 -1.08 -0.40 8.97
C VAL A 62 -0.08 -0.53 10.12
N ALA A 63 0.00 -1.68 10.81
CA ALA A 63 1.00 -1.86 11.85
C ALA A 63 2.43 -1.83 11.31
N LEU A 64 2.67 -2.41 10.13
CA LEU A 64 3.97 -2.34 9.47
C LEU A 64 4.32 -0.90 9.07
N ALA A 65 3.36 -0.15 8.53
CA ALA A 65 3.55 1.26 8.18
C ALA A 65 3.79 2.13 9.43
N ALA A 66 3.05 1.90 10.51
CA ALA A 66 3.22 2.58 11.80
C ALA A 66 4.60 2.32 12.42
N GLY A 67 5.16 1.11 12.25
CA GLY A 67 6.53 0.79 12.66
C GLY A 67 7.57 1.66 11.94
N GLY A 68 7.42 1.86 10.62
CA GLY A 68 8.31 2.74 9.87
C GLY A 68 8.17 4.21 10.32
N PHE A 69 6.95 4.69 10.50
CA PHE A 69 6.69 6.07 10.91
C PHE A 69 7.20 6.38 12.33
N THR A 70 7.03 5.46 13.29
CA THR A 70 7.50 5.66 14.66
C THR A 70 9.02 5.70 14.76
N ILE A 71 9.74 4.89 13.97
CA ILE A 71 11.20 4.93 13.90
C ILE A 71 11.67 6.25 13.26
N ALA A 72 11.01 6.73 12.21
CA ALA A 72 11.32 8.03 11.62
C ALA A 72 11.10 9.17 12.63
N ALA A 73 9.95 9.19 13.32
CA ALA A 73 9.64 10.18 14.35
C ALA A 73 10.65 10.14 15.52
N LEU A 74 11.08 8.96 15.96
CA LEU A 74 12.10 8.81 17.00
C LEU A 74 13.44 9.44 16.60
N VAL A 75 13.83 9.30 15.33
CA VAL A 75 15.10 9.85 14.85
C VAL A 75 15.01 11.35 14.59
N TYR A 76 13.91 11.84 14.00
CA TYR A 76 13.75 13.26 13.66
C TYR A 76 13.31 14.16 14.82
N ILE A 77 12.42 13.68 15.71
CA ILE A 77 11.85 14.49 16.80
C ILE A 77 12.67 14.35 18.09
N PHE A 78 13.07 13.13 18.45
CA PHE A 78 13.79 12.87 19.70
C PHE A 78 15.32 12.93 19.58
N ASP A 79 15.86 13.18 18.38
CA ASP A 79 17.29 13.31 18.07
C ASP A 79 18.17 12.21 18.71
N ILE A 80 17.62 10.98 18.86
CA ILE A 80 18.25 9.86 19.60
C ILE A 80 19.54 9.34 18.92
N GLY A 81 19.82 9.82 17.70
CA GLY A 81 21.18 10.23 17.44
C GLY A 81 21.51 10.50 15.98
N LYS A 82 22.41 11.46 15.79
CA LYS A 82 23.18 11.73 14.56
C LYS A 82 23.79 10.48 13.90
N LYS A 83 23.90 9.35 14.61
CA LYS A 83 24.36 8.05 14.10
C LYS A 83 23.32 7.28 13.27
N TYR A 84 22.03 7.51 13.49
CA TYR A 84 20.92 6.80 12.82
C TYR A 84 20.35 7.53 11.60
N HIS A 85 20.94 8.66 11.23
CA HIS A 85 20.59 9.41 10.02
C HIS A 85 20.84 8.62 8.72
N SER A 86 21.64 7.55 8.76
CA SER A 86 21.78 6.61 7.65
C SER A 86 20.58 5.65 7.51
N ILE A 87 19.86 5.40 8.60
CA ILE A 87 18.70 4.49 8.66
C ILE A 87 17.39 5.23 8.38
N THR A 88 17.35 6.56 8.49
CA THR A 88 16.13 7.33 8.15
C THR A 88 15.69 7.12 6.71
N ARG A 89 16.62 7.07 5.75
CA ARG A 89 16.33 6.83 4.33
C ARG A 89 15.58 5.51 4.08
N PRO A 90 16.08 4.33 4.52
CA PRO A 90 15.33 3.09 4.38
C PRO A 90 14.05 3.08 5.20
N THR A 91 14.02 3.68 6.39
CA THR A 91 12.82 3.74 7.22
C THR A 91 11.67 4.53 6.56
N VAL A 92 11.93 5.74 6.05
CA VAL A 92 10.93 6.55 5.33
C VAL A 92 10.45 5.81 4.08
N LEU A 93 11.36 5.14 3.37
CA LEU A 93 11.01 4.34 2.19
C LEU A 93 10.14 3.13 2.56
N THR A 94 10.41 2.46 3.69
CA THR A 94 9.55 1.37 4.20
C THR A 94 8.19 1.88 4.65
N ALA A 95 8.12 3.05 5.29
CA ALA A 95 6.85 3.66 5.70
C ALA A 95 6.00 4.04 4.48
N PHE A 96 6.62 4.64 3.46
CA PHE A 96 5.97 4.98 2.19
C PHE A 96 5.47 3.74 1.45
N LEU A 97 6.29 2.69 1.37
CA LEU A 97 5.89 1.44 0.72
C LEU A 97 4.77 0.74 1.49
N GLY A 98 4.80 0.77 2.83
CA GLY A 98 3.72 0.27 3.68
C GLY A 98 2.39 1.01 3.45
N TYR A 99 2.42 2.33 3.40
CA TYR A 99 1.22 3.13 3.08
C TYR A 99 0.69 2.88 1.66
N LEU A 100 1.57 2.71 0.66
CA LEU A 100 1.14 2.33 -0.68
C LEU A 100 0.45 0.96 -0.70
N LEU A 101 0.94 -0.01 0.06
CA LEU A 101 0.29 -1.33 0.17
C LEU A 101 -1.11 -1.21 0.79
N VAL A 102 -1.28 -0.40 1.84
CA VAL A 102 -2.59 -0.11 2.45
C VAL A 102 -3.53 0.57 1.46
N VAL A 103 -3.05 1.54 0.67
CA VAL A 103 -3.88 2.21 -0.35
C VAL A 103 -4.35 1.21 -1.41
N VAL A 104 -3.46 0.33 -1.88
CA VAL A 104 -3.81 -0.72 -2.83
C VAL A 104 -4.81 -1.70 -2.21
N ALA A 105 -4.61 -2.12 -0.97
CA ALA A 105 -5.55 -2.99 -0.28
C ALA A 105 -6.92 -2.34 -0.09
N LEU A 106 -6.99 -1.07 0.29
CA LEU A 106 -8.24 -0.29 0.35
C LEU A 106 -8.93 -0.19 -1.02
N LEU A 107 -8.18 0.01 -2.11
CA LEU A 107 -8.70 -0.04 -3.48
C LEU A 107 -9.31 -1.40 -3.81
N PHE A 108 -8.72 -2.48 -3.31
CA PHE A 108 -9.28 -3.82 -3.44
C PHE A 108 -10.48 -4.04 -2.51
N ASP A 109 -10.54 -3.42 -1.34
CA ASP A 109 -11.60 -3.64 -0.36
C ASP A 109 -12.88 -2.88 -0.70
N LEU A 110 -12.76 -1.72 -1.35
CA LEU A 110 -13.91 -0.98 -1.83
C LEU A 110 -14.60 -1.70 -2.99
N GLY A 111 -15.88 -2.05 -2.82
CA GLY A 111 -16.72 -2.61 -3.88
C GLY A 111 -16.92 -1.70 -5.10
N ARG A 112 -16.59 -0.40 -4.98
CA ARG A 112 -16.58 0.60 -6.06
C ARG A 112 -15.30 1.45 -5.98
N PRO A 113 -14.15 0.95 -6.44
CA PRO A 113 -12.86 1.63 -6.30
C PRO A 113 -12.81 2.98 -7.02
N TRP A 114 -13.60 3.14 -8.09
CA TRP A 114 -13.74 4.41 -8.82
C TRP A 114 -14.40 5.53 -8.02
N ASN A 115 -14.93 5.28 -6.82
CA ASN A 115 -15.55 6.31 -5.98
C ASN A 115 -14.63 6.81 -4.85
N ILE A 116 -13.35 6.46 -4.86
CA ILE A 116 -12.35 6.92 -3.88
C ILE A 116 -12.12 8.44 -3.89
N TRP A 117 -12.50 9.11 -4.98
CA TRP A 117 -12.45 10.57 -5.05
C TRP A 117 -13.62 11.26 -4.33
N HIS A 118 -14.70 10.53 -4.04
CA HIS A 118 -15.90 11.12 -3.43
C HIS A 118 -15.62 11.69 -2.03
N PRO A 119 -14.84 11.03 -1.16
CA PRO A 119 -14.37 11.60 0.10
C PRO A 119 -13.44 12.83 -0.06
N LEU A 120 -12.82 13.09 -1.21
CA LEU A 120 -12.02 14.33 -1.39
C LEU A 120 -12.93 15.56 -1.57
N ILE A 121 -14.09 15.38 -2.19
CA ILE A 121 -14.95 16.47 -2.67
C ILE A 121 -16.24 16.60 -1.83
N MET A 122 -16.79 15.51 -1.34
CA MET A 122 -18.07 15.48 -0.62
C MET A 122 -17.83 15.07 0.83
N TRP A 123 -17.65 16.07 1.69
CA TRP A 123 -17.25 15.89 3.08
C TRP A 123 -18.44 15.43 3.92
N ASN A 124 -18.23 14.38 4.72
CA ASN A 124 -19.22 13.88 5.66
C ASN A 124 -18.57 13.62 7.02
N ASP A 125 -18.46 14.68 7.81
CA ASP A 125 -17.72 14.72 9.08
C ASP A 125 -18.33 13.81 10.17
N HIS A 126 -19.57 13.37 10.00
CA HIS A 126 -20.23 12.44 10.92
C HIS A 126 -19.83 10.97 10.73
N SER A 127 -19.08 10.64 9.67
CA SER A 127 -18.71 9.27 9.34
C SER A 127 -17.27 8.96 9.72
N VAL A 128 -17.05 7.94 10.55
CA VAL A 128 -15.70 7.41 10.87
C VAL A 128 -14.96 6.93 9.61
N MET A 129 -15.71 6.38 8.64
CA MET A 129 -15.22 5.99 7.32
C MET A 129 -14.62 7.15 6.50
N PHE A 130 -15.08 8.37 6.73
CA PHE A 130 -14.59 9.57 6.05
C PHE A 130 -13.28 10.05 6.70
N GLU A 131 -13.24 10.12 8.03
CA GLU A 131 -12.06 10.52 8.77
C GLU A 131 -10.85 9.62 8.49
N VAL A 132 -11.05 8.29 8.49
CA VAL A 132 -9.97 7.33 8.19
C VAL A 132 -9.44 7.53 6.77
N ALA A 133 -10.32 7.70 5.77
CA ALA A 133 -9.91 7.93 4.38
C ALA A 133 -9.11 9.24 4.24
N TRP A 134 -9.51 10.30 4.95
CA TRP A 134 -8.82 11.57 4.96
C TRP A 134 -7.44 11.47 5.63
N CYS A 135 -7.36 10.82 6.78
CA CYS A 135 -6.10 10.54 7.48
C CYS A 135 -5.11 9.80 6.58
N VAL A 136 -5.55 8.71 5.92
CA VAL A 136 -4.67 7.91 5.04
C VAL A 136 -4.16 8.72 3.86
N MET A 137 -5.01 9.53 3.21
CA MET A 137 -4.57 10.33 2.06
C MET A 137 -3.71 11.53 2.46
N LEU A 138 -3.96 12.16 3.62
CA LEU A 138 -3.04 13.15 4.19
C LEU A 138 -1.68 12.54 4.55
N TYR A 139 -1.67 11.40 5.25
CA TYR A 139 -0.41 10.71 5.60
C TYR A 139 0.38 10.33 4.36
N THR A 140 -0.29 9.74 3.36
CA THR A 140 0.37 9.38 2.09
C THR A 140 0.94 10.61 1.39
N THR A 141 0.24 11.75 1.42
CA THR A 141 0.73 13.02 0.84
C THR A 141 1.93 13.55 1.59
N VAL A 142 1.91 13.58 2.93
CA VAL A 142 3.05 14.02 3.75
C VAL A 142 4.26 13.12 3.51
N LEU A 143 4.08 11.80 3.49
CA LEU A 143 5.13 10.83 3.19
C LEU A 143 5.69 11.01 1.77
N ALA A 144 4.84 11.29 0.78
CA ALA A 144 5.28 11.56 -0.58
C ALA A 144 6.13 12.86 -0.65
N LEU A 145 5.74 13.90 0.10
CA LEU A 145 6.51 15.13 0.22
C LEU A 145 7.82 14.93 0.96
N GLU A 146 7.84 14.15 2.04
CA GLU A 146 9.04 13.79 2.80
C GLU A 146 10.02 12.94 1.97
N PHE A 147 9.49 12.07 1.09
CA PHE A 147 10.30 11.28 0.17
C PHE A 147 10.80 12.08 -1.05
N SER A 148 10.12 13.16 -1.42
CA SER A 148 10.48 13.99 -2.58
C SER A 148 11.95 14.45 -2.62
N PRO A 149 12.59 14.96 -1.55
CA PRO A 149 14.00 15.35 -1.59
C PRO A 149 14.95 14.18 -1.90
N VAL A 150 14.63 12.96 -1.47
CA VAL A 150 15.45 11.76 -1.75
C VAL A 150 15.37 11.37 -3.23
N VAL A 151 14.21 11.57 -3.87
CA VAL A 151 14.05 11.35 -5.31
C VAL A 151 14.82 12.40 -6.09
N PHE A 152 14.71 13.67 -5.70
CA PHE A 152 15.40 14.76 -6.38
C PHE A 152 16.93 14.74 -6.19
N GLU A 153 17.46 14.28 -5.05
CA GLU A 153 18.91 14.02 -4.86
C GLU A 153 19.47 12.92 -5.79
N LYS A 154 18.63 12.01 -6.29
CA LYS A 154 19.07 10.92 -7.16
C LYS A 154 19.03 11.29 -8.66
N PHE A 155 18.29 12.33 -9.01
CA PHE A 155 18.12 12.83 -10.38
C PHE A 155 18.91 14.12 -10.67
N GLY A 156 19.61 14.69 -9.67
CA GLY A 156 20.50 15.86 -9.77
C GLY A 156 21.93 15.53 -9.41
#